data_AF-T1I2E8-F1
#
_entry.id   AF-T1I2E8-F1
#
_cell.length_a   1.000
_cell.length_b   1.000
_cell.length_c   1.000
_cell.angle_alpha   90.00
_cell.angle_beta   90.00
_cell.angle_gamma   90.00
#
_symmetry.space_group_name_H-M   'P 1'
#
loop_
_entity.id
_entity.type
_entity.pdbx_description
1 polymer ?
#
loop_
_entity_poly.entity_id
_entity_poly.type
_entity_poly.pdbx_seq_one_letter_code
_entity_poly.pdbx_strand_id
1 'polypeptide(L)'
;MVQTVPYLELLSQLVEDMEDRAIELFIWWNVIYAVASHVNEEMKELKEAIDKQILMNLPSKSRNELCVETVSSLMKIAIGYQVKDYASEEQISEVKEMIHYVRSSFTNFIYALDWMDEETKFATVEKLYTMNLFVGYPNWFNDTEIMENVFANVTLKRETHLLNVLYLLGADIYNEFASLDYINDRFQMFFEPLDVNAFYDPSSNSIIVPYGIIQQPYYNMGLQALNYGAIGTILGHEMTHGLDNTGRMYDKFGSYRIWWSNFSSEEYSKRADCFLDAYNNFYLESINST
;
A
#
# COMPACT_ATOMS: atom_id res chain seq x y z
N MET A 1 -5.77 14.03 12.31
CA MET A 1 -6.96 14.48 11.55
C MET A 1 -8.04 13.43 11.75
N VAL A 2 -9.26 13.79 12.16
CA VAL A 2 -10.37 12.84 12.23
C VAL A 2 -10.89 12.66 10.80
N GLN A 3 -10.81 11.45 10.25
CA GLN A 3 -11.12 11.19 8.84
C GLN A 3 -12.61 11.42 8.51
N THR A 4 -13.52 11.00 9.39
CA THR A 4 -14.98 11.07 9.12
C THR A 4 -15.76 11.44 10.39
N VAL A 5 -15.94 12.74 10.62
CA VAL A 5 -16.73 13.25 11.76
C VAL A 5 -18.18 12.71 11.75
N PRO A 6 -18.92 12.73 10.61
CA PRO A 6 -20.30 12.24 10.59
C PRO A 6 -20.43 10.77 10.97
N TYR A 7 -19.43 9.95 10.62
CA TYR A 7 -19.42 8.54 11.00
C TYR A 7 -19.33 8.37 12.51
N LEU A 8 -18.43 9.10 13.18
CA LEU A 8 -18.27 9.01 14.64
C LEU A 8 -19.50 9.52 15.40
N GLU A 9 -20.15 10.57 14.89
CA GLU A 9 -21.40 11.09 15.45
C GLU A 9 -22.53 10.04 15.36
N LEU A 10 -22.72 9.45 14.17
CA LEU A 10 -23.72 8.41 13.96
C LEU A 10 -23.40 7.13 14.73
N LEU A 11 -22.13 6.75 14.82
CA LEU A 11 -21.69 5.61 15.62
C LEU A 11 -22.00 5.83 17.10
N SER A 12 -21.75 7.02 17.63
CA SER A 12 -22.07 7.36 19.01
C SER A 12 -23.57 7.23 19.28
N GLN A 13 -24.41 7.72 18.38
CA GLN A 13 -25.87 7.59 18.48
C GLN A 13 -26.31 6.12 18.42
N LEU A 14 -25.77 5.36 17.46
CA LEU A 14 -26.07 3.94 17.32
C LEU A 14 -25.71 3.15 18.58
N VAL A 15 -24.54 3.42 19.16
CA VAL A 15 -24.08 2.75 20.40
C VAL A 15 -24.96 3.12 21.59
N GLU A 16 -25.45 4.36 21.68
CA GLU A 16 -26.37 4.79 22.74
C GLU A 16 -27.75 4.12 22.63
N ASP A 17 -28.23 3.86 21.41
CA ASP A 17 -29.53 3.24 21.13
C ASP A 17 -29.52 1.70 21.21
N MET A 18 -28.34 1.07 21.15
CA MET A 18 -28.20 -0.39 21.14
C MET A 18 -28.15 -0.99 22.55
N GLU A 19 -28.74 -2.17 22.72
CA GLU A 19 -28.56 -2.95 23.96
C GLU A 19 -27.09 -3.37 24.13
N ASP A 20 -26.54 -3.25 25.35
CA ASP A 20 -25.17 -3.67 25.70
C ASP A 20 -24.83 -5.08 25.17
N ARG A 21 -25.80 -5.99 25.25
CA ARG A 21 -25.66 -7.37 24.76
C ARG A 21 -25.44 -7.43 23.25
N ALA A 22 -26.10 -6.59 22.47
CA ALA A 22 -25.93 -6.54 21.03
C ALA A 22 -24.52 -6.04 20.66
N ILE A 23 -24.02 -5.03 21.38
CA ILE A 23 -22.67 -4.50 21.22
C ILE A 23 -21.63 -5.58 21.56
N GLU A 24 -21.79 -6.26 22.69
CA GLU A 24 -20.90 -7.35 23.12
C GLU A 24 -20.87 -8.50 22.07
N LEU A 25 -22.04 -8.95 21.60
CA LEU A 25 -22.12 -10.00 20.59
C LEU A 25 -21.47 -9.59 19.27
N PHE A 26 -21.63 -8.33 18.86
CA PHE A 26 -20.96 -7.80 17.66
C PHE A 26 -19.43 -7.81 17.82
N ILE A 27 -18.90 -7.37 18.97
CA ILE A 27 -17.46 -7.40 19.25
C ILE A 27 -16.94 -8.83 19.22
N TRP A 28 -17.59 -9.76 19.94
CA TRP A 28 -17.17 -11.16 19.96
C TRP A 28 -17.31 -11.86 18.62
N TRP A 29 -18.32 -11.50 17.82
CA TRP A 29 -18.45 -12.00 16.45
C TRP A 29 -17.22 -11.65 15.62
N ASN A 30 -16.78 -10.39 15.68
CA ASN A 30 -15.56 -9.96 14.96
C ASN A 30 -14.31 -10.71 15.44
N VAL A 31 -14.17 -10.90 16.76
CA VAL A 31 -13.04 -11.68 17.32
C VAL A 31 -13.07 -13.12 16.84
N ILE A 32 -14.21 -13.81 16.96
CA ILE A 32 -14.38 -15.20 16.54
C ILE A 32 -14.12 -15.34 15.04
N TYR A 33 -14.71 -14.47 14.23
CA TYR A 33 -14.55 -14.49 12.77
C TYR A 33 -13.10 -14.22 12.34
N ALA A 34 -12.37 -13.37 13.04
CA ALA A 34 -10.95 -13.09 12.78
C ALA A 34 -10.06 -14.30 13.09
N VAL A 35 -10.31 -15.02 14.19
CA VAL A 35 -9.44 -16.13 14.61
C VAL A 35 -9.87 -17.51 14.10
N ALA A 36 -11.07 -17.64 13.52
CA ALA A 36 -11.69 -18.93 13.19
C ALA A 36 -10.80 -19.86 12.36
N SER A 37 -10.05 -19.34 11.38
CA SER A 37 -9.10 -20.10 10.54
C SER A 37 -7.93 -20.70 11.33
N HIS A 38 -7.67 -20.22 12.55
CA HIS A 38 -6.53 -20.61 13.38
C HIS A 38 -6.92 -21.49 14.58
N VAL A 39 -8.20 -21.87 14.72
CA VAL A 39 -8.68 -22.66 15.86
C VAL A 39 -8.63 -24.17 15.57
N ASN A 40 -9.48 -24.64 14.66
CA ASN A 40 -9.60 -26.04 14.25
C ASN A 40 -10.23 -26.13 12.85
N GLU A 41 -10.31 -27.34 12.28
CA GLU A 41 -10.84 -27.53 10.92
C GLU A 41 -12.32 -27.12 10.82
N GLU A 42 -13.15 -27.41 11.82
CA GLU A 42 -14.58 -27.06 11.82
C GLU A 42 -14.80 -25.54 11.74
N MET A 43 -14.09 -24.76 12.57
CA MET A 43 -14.17 -23.29 12.55
C MET A 43 -13.65 -22.70 11.25
N LYS A 44 -12.58 -23.28 10.69
CA LYS A 44 -12.06 -22.91 9.38
C LYS A 44 -13.10 -23.16 8.28
N GLU A 45 -13.73 -24.34 8.25
CA GLU A 45 -14.76 -24.68 7.28
C GLU A 45 -15.99 -23.75 7.39
N LEU A 46 -16.41 -23.41 8.61
CA LEU A 46 -17.47 -22.44 8.85
C LEU A 46 -17.13 -21.05 8.30
N LYS A 47 -15.91 -20.57 8.55
CA LYS A 47 -15.44 -19.28 7.99
C LYS A 47 -15.41 -19.33 6.46
N GLU A 48 -14.85 -20.39 5.87
CA GLU A 48 -14.81 -20.55 4.41
C GLU A 48 -16.21 -20.57 3.79
N ALA A 49 -17.19 -21.18 4.47
CA ALA A 49 -18.58 -21.20 4.00
C ALA A 49 -19.19 -19.79 3.99
N ILE A 50 -18.91 -18.98 5.01
CA ILE A 50 -19.33 -17.56 5.07
C ILE A 50 -18.62 -16.76 3.97
N ASP A 51 -17.30 -16.89 3.84
CA ASP A 51 -16.49 -16.12 2.88
C ASP A 51 -16.91 -16.42 1.43
N LYS A 52 -17.25 -17.67 1.12
CA LYS A 52 -17.79 -18.06 -0.20
C LYS A 52 -19.13 -17.40 -0.52
N GLN A 53 -19.99 -17.18 0.49
CA GLN A 53 -21.27 -16.50 0.29
C GLN A 53 -21.08 -14.99 0.10
N ILE A 54 -20.14 -14.38 0.82
CA ILE A 54 -19.90 -12.93 0.77
C ILE A 54 -19.12 -12.54 -0.49
N LEU A 55 -18.03 -13.23 -0.79
CA LEU A 55 -17.04 -12.76 -1.77
C LEU A 55 -17.18 -13.41 -3.15
N MET A 56 -18.09 -14.38 -3.32
CA MET A 56 -18.34 -15.17 -4.53
C MET A 56 -17.08 -15.83 -5.12
N ASN A 57 -17.08 -17.16 -5.26
CA ASN A 57 -15.99 -17.92 -5.92
C ASN A 57 -14.60 -17.90 -5.24
N LEU A 58 -14.52 -17.69 -3.91
CA LEU A 58 -13.26 -17.91 -3.21
C LEU A 58 -12.88 -19.41 -3.19
N PRO A 59 -11.70 -19.79 -3.72
CA PRO A 59 -11.22 -21.16 -3.62
C PRO A 59 -10.91 -21.51 -2.16
N SER A 60 -11.21 -22.75 -1.77
CA SER A 60 -10.76 -23.25 -0.46
C SER A 60 -9.24 -23.32 -0.41
N LYS A 61 -8.66 -22.95 0.73
CA LYS A 61 -7.21 -22.98 0.94
C LYS A 61 -6.82 -24.26 1.67
N SER A 62 -5.77 -24.91 1.19
CA SER A 62 -5.12 -26.00 1.94
C SER A 62 -4.51 -25.45 3.23
N ARG A 63 -4.26 -26.34 4.20
CA ARG A 63 -3.59 -25.96 5.45
C ARG A 63 -2.23 -25.32 5.20
N ASN A 64 -1.48 -25.81 4.21
CA ASN A 64 -0.16 -25.29 3.89
C ASN A 64 -0.25 -23.85 3.36
N GLU A 65 -1.18 -23.58 2.44
CA GLU A 65 -1.40 -22.23 1.92
C GLU A 65 -1.79 -21.26 3.03
N LEU A 66 -2.70 -21.66 3.92
CA LEU A 66 -3.08 -20.86 5.08
C LEU A 66 -1.89 -20.57 6.00
N CYS A 67 -1.04 -21.57 6.27
CA CYS A 67 0.18 -21.37 7.06
C CYS A 67 1.15 -20.40 6.40
N VAL A 68 1.38 -20.54 5.08
CA VAL A 68 2.25 -19.60 4.33
C VAL A 68 1.69 -18.18 4.40
N GLU A 69 0.41 -18.01 4.09
CA GLU A 69 -0.26 -16.70 4.13
C GLU A 69 -0.21 -16.07 5.54
N THR A 70 -0.41 -16.86 6.59
CA THR A 70 -0.33 -16.38 7.97
C THR A 70 1.06 -15.86 8.30
N VAL A 71 2.11 -16.61 7.95
CA VAL A 71 3.50 -16.19 8.24
C VAL A 71 3.87 -15.00 7.34
N SER A 72 3.51 -15.02 6.06
CA SER A 72 3.70 -13.88 5.14
C SER A 72 3.03 -12.62 5.67
N SER A 73 1.79 -12.69 6.16
CA SER A 73 1.08 -11.51 6.67
C SER A 73 1.64 -11.00 8.00
N LEU A 74 1.96 -11.88 8.95
CA LEU A 74 2.32 -11.50 10.32
C LEU A 74 3.84 -11.34 10.53
N MET A 75 4.64 -11.89 9.64
CA MET A 75 6.10 -11.89 9.70
C MET A 75 6.73 -11.43 8.38
N LYS A 76 6.02 -10.59 7.61
CA LYS A 76 6.45 -10.04 6.32
C LYS A 76 7.88 -9.51 6.31
N ILE A 77 8.23 -8.76 7.35
CA ILE A 77 9.57 -8.17 7.49
C ILE A 77 10.65 -9.24 7.69
N ALA A 78 10.37 -10.26 8.50
CA ALA A 78 11.33 -11.36 8.75
C ALA A 78 11.54 -12.22 7.51
N ILE A 79 10.46 -12.54 6.77
CA ILE A 79 10.57 -13.25 5.49
C ILE A 79 11.30 -12.38 4.47
N GLY A 80 10.88 -11.12 4.37
CA GLY A 80 11.45 -10.14 3.44
C GLY A 80 12.94 -9.94 3.62
N TYR A 81 13.48 -10.09 4.83
CA TYR A 81 14.91 -9.99 5.10
C TYR A 81 15.78 -10.89 4.21
N GLN A 82 15.26 -12.06 3.80
CA GLN A 82 15.98 -12.99 2.92
C GLN A 82 16.32 -12.39 1.55
N VAL A 83 15.63 -11.32 1.14
CA VAL A 83 15.89 -10.61 -0.13
C VAL A 83 17.35 -10.18 -0.26
N LYS A 84 18.04 -9.90 0.84
CA LYS A 84 19.46 -9.52 0.85
C LYS A 84 20.38 -10.57 0.22
N ASP A 85 19.98 -11.84 0.31
CA ASP A 85 20.82 -12.94 -0.13
C ASP A 85 20.77 -13.15 -1.65
N TYR A 86 19.76 -12.60 -2.34
CA TYR A 86 19.53 -12.84 -3.76
C TYR A 86 19.18 -11.60 -4.58
N ALA A 87 18.97 -10.44 -3.95
CA ALA A 87 18.71 -9.20 -4.68
C ALA A 87 19.88 -8.82 -5.58
N SER A 88 19.59 -8.54 -6.86
CA SER A 88 20.57 -8.01 -7.78
C SER A 88 20.67 -6.49 -7.63
N GLU A 89 21.80 -6.02 -7.11
CA GLU A 89 22.14 -4.59 -7.04
C GLU A 89 22.17 -3.94 -8.43
N GLU A 90 22.55 -4.69 -9.47
CA GLU A 90 22.50 -4.23 -10.86
C GLU A 90 21.06 -3.92 -11.28
N GLN A 91 20.12 -4.86 -11.06
CA GLN A 91 18.71 -4.65 -11.41
C GLN A 91 18.10 -3.49 -10.62
N ILE A 92 18.42 -3.38 -9.33
CA ILE A 92 17.99 -2.24 -8.50
C ILE A 92 18.50 -0.92 -9.08
N SER A 93 19.77 -0.87 -9.50
CA SER A 93 20.38 0.32 -10.10
C SER A 93 19.74 0.68 -11.44
N GLU A 94 19.49 -0.30 -12.31
CA GLU A 94 18.84 -0.09 -13.61
C GLU A 94 17.41 0.43 -13.45
N VAL A 95 16.63 -0.10 -12.51
CA VAL A 95 15.27 0.39 -12.22
C VAL A 95 15.31 1.83 -11.67
N LYS A 96 16.27 2.16 -10.80
CA LYS A 96 16.49 3.54 -10.34
C LYS A 96 16.81 4.49 -11.51
N GLU A 97 17.65 4.06 -12.45
CA GLU A 97 17.96 4.83 -13.66
C GLU A 97 16.71 5.03 -14.54
N MET A 98 15.91 3.98 -14.71
CA MET A 98 14.65 4.05 -15.45
C MET A 98 13.70 5.10 -14.88
N ILE A 99 13.55 5.17 -13.55
CA ILE A 99 12.74 6.21 -12.89
C ILE A 99 13.24 7.61 -13.25
N HIS A 100 14.56 7.82 -13.32
CA HIS A 100 15.12 9.11 -13.71
C HIS A 100 14.77 9.49 -15.16
N TYR A 101 14.78 8.54 -16.10
CA TYR A 101 14.35 8.78 -17.48
C TYR A 101 12.85 9.05 -17.59
N VAL A 102 12.03 8.29 -16.85
CA VAL A 102 10.58 8.52 -16.77
C VAL A 102 10.29 9.92 -16.22
N ARG A 103 10.94 10.32 -15.13
CA ARG A 103 10.81 11.67 -14.54
C ARG A 103 11.19 12.78 -15.51
N SER A 104 12.29 12.59 -16.25
CA SER A 104 12.75 13.57 -17.22
C SER A 104 11.76 13.73 -18.38
N SER A 105 11.21 12.61 -18.86
CA SER A 105 10.17 12.60 -19.88
C SER A 105 8.89 13.26 -19.38
N PHE A 106 8.48 12.97 -18.15
CA PHE A 106 7.30 13.56 -17.54
C PHE A 106 7.46 15.07 -17.30
N THR A 107 8.65 15.51 -16.91
CA THR A 107 8.98 16.95 -16.79
C THR A 107 8.79 17.68 -18.12
N ASN A 108 9.30 17.12 -19.22
CA ASN A 108 9.10 17.69 -20.55
C ASN A 108 7.61 17.74 -20.94
N PHE A 109 6.85 16.69 -20.58
CA PHE A 109 5.41 16.66 -20.78
C PHE A 109 4.68 17.77 -19.99
N ILE A 110 5.02 17.98 -18.71
CA ILE A 110 4.45 19.05 -17.87
C ILE A 110 4.69 20.44 -18.48
N TYR A 111 5.91 20.73 -18.94
CA TYR A 111 6.20 22.03 -19.56
C TYR A 111 5.44 22.26 -20.87
N ALA A 112 5.12 21.20 -21.61
CA ALA A 112 4.36 21.25 -22.84
C ALA A 112 2.84 21.41 -22.64
N LEU A 113 2.32 21.27 -21.41
CA LEU A 113 0.90 21.43 -21.13
C LEU A 113 0.43 22.86 -21.41
N ASP A 114 -0.71 23.01 -22.07
CA ASP A 114 -1.33 24.29 -22.42
C ASP A 114 -2.32 24.80 -21.36
N TRP A 115 -2.64 23.96 -20.38
CA TRP A 115 -3.72 24.20 -19.42
C TRP A 115 -3.25 24.47 -17.99
N MET A 116 -1.95 24.35 -17.75
CA MET A 116 -1.32 24.64 -16.48
C MET A 116 -0.55 25.94 -16.61
N ASP A 117 -0.74 26.87 -15.67
CA ASP A 117 0.07 28.10 -15.63
C ASP A 117 1.54 27.82 -15.26
N GLU A 118 2.43 28.75 -15.61
CA GLU A 118 3.87 28.57 -15.44
C GLU A 118 4.30 28.40 -13.98
N GLU A 119 3.62 29.04 -13.03
CA GLU A 119 3.89 28.89 -11.60
C GLU A 119 3.58 27.46 -11.13
N THR A 120 2.40 26.95 -11.52
CA THR A 120 1.96 25.59 -11.18
C THR A 120 2.82 24.53 -11.88
N LYS A 121 3.25 24.77 -13.13
CA LYS A 121 4.22 23.91 -13.83
C LYS A 121 5.53 23.81 -13.08
N PHE A 122 6.11 24.96 -12.71
CA PHE A 122 7.37 25.00 -11.97
C PHE A 122 7.26 24.25 -10.63
N ALA A 123 6.21 24.53 -9.85
CA ALA A 123 5.97 23.85 -8.57
C ALA A 123 5.76 22.33 -8.74
N THR A 124 5.07 21.93 -9.81
CA THR A 124 4.85 20.51 -10.16
C THR A 124 6.16 19.81 -10.46
N VAL A 125 7.02 20.44 -11.27
CA VAL A 125 8.35 19.91 -11.58
C VAL A 125 9.22 19.83 -10.32
N GLU A 126 9.22 20.86 -9.45
CA GLU A 126 9.91 20.78 -8.16
C GLU A 126 9.44 19.60 -7.30
N LYS A 127 8.13 19.34 -7.27
CA LYS A 127 7.58 18.17 -6.57
C LYS A 127 8.11 16.86 -7.14
N LEU A 128 8.11 16.70 -8.47
CA LEU A 128 8.64 15.50 -9.13
C LEU A 128 10.13 15.29 -8.85
N TYR A 129 10.95 16.35 -8.84
CA TYR A 129 12.38 16.24 -8.58
C TYR A 129 12.74 15.92 -7.13
N THR A 130 11.87 16.31 -6.19
CA THR A 130 12.03 16.05 -4.75
C THR A 130 11.36 14.75 -4.28
N MET A 131 10.77 13.97 -5.21
CA MET A 131 10.25 12.65 -4.90
C MET A 131 11.39 11.73 -4.46
N ASN A 132 11.25 11.14 -3.27
CA ASN A 132 12.19 10.14 -2.77
C ASN A 132 11.95 8.80 -3.49
N LEU A 133 13.01 8.03 -3.71
CA LEU A 133 12.93 6.74 -4.39
C LEU A 133 13.45 5.62 -3.50
N PHE A 134 12.58 4.70 -3.13
CA PHE A 134 12.92 3.49 -2.39
C PHE A 134 12.75 2.29 -3.32
N VAL A 135 13.86 1.69 -3.77
CA VAL A 135 13.86 0.60 -4.75
C VAL A 135 14.60 -0.60 -4.20
N GLY A 136 14.01 -1.79 -4.31
CA GLY A 136 14.54 -3.04 -3.82
C GLY A 136 14.07 -3.32 -2.40
N TYR A 137 14.94 -3.10 -1.42
CA TYR A 137 14.65 -3.39 -0.01
C TYR A 137 15.10 -2.23 0.90
N PRO A 138 14.52 -2.11 2.11
CA PRO A 138 14.84 -0.98 2.99
C PRO A 138 16.31 -0.95 3.44
N ASN A 139 16.94 0.23 3.45
CA ASN A 139 18.35 0.40 3.83
C ASN A 139 18.66 -0.10 5.25
N TRP A 140 17.68 0.00 6.16
CA TRP A 140 17.82 -0.44 7.56
C TRP A 140 17.89 -1.97 7.69
N PHE A 141 17.67 -2.74 6.63
CA PHE A 141 17.94 -4.19 6.64
C PHE A 141 19.43 -4.51 6.88
N ASN A 142 20.34 -3.54 6.80
CA ASN A 142 21.73 -3.74 7.24
C ASN A 142 21.95 -3.58 8.75
N ASP A 143 20.93 -3.12 9.47
CA ASP A 143 20.94 -2.97 10.91
C ASP A 143 20.18 -4.14 11.55
N THR A 144 20.94 -5.07 12.13
CA THR A 144 20.38 -6.25 12.79
C THR A 144 19.66 -5.92 14.09
N GLU A 145 20.00 -4.81 14.75
CA GLU A 145 19.37 -4.40 16.00
C GLU A 145 17.90 -4.00 15.76
N ILE A 146 17.64 -3.27 14.67
CA ILE A 146 16.27 -2.93 14.26
C ILE A 146 15.45 -4.20 14.05
N MET A 147 16.01 -5.20 13.36
CA MET A 147 15.31 -6.46 13.09
C MET A 147 15.00 -7.26 14.36
N GLU A 148 15.96 -7.34 15.29
CA GLU A 148 15.77 -8.02 16.57
C GLU A 148 14.70 -7.31 17.42
N ASN A 149 14.69 -5.97 17.40
CA ASN A 149 13.71 -5.17 18.13
C ASN A 149 12.27 -5.38 17.64
N VAL A 150 12.04 -5.58 16.33
CA VAL A 150 10.69 -5.85 15.79
C VAL A 150 10.03 -7.05 16.47
N PHE A 151 10.81 -8.08 16.81
CA PHE A 151 10.32 -9.34 17.38
C PHE A 151 10.80 -9.61 18.82
N ALA A 152 11.42 -8.63 19.49
CA ALA A 152 12.07 -8.83 20.80
C ALA A 152 11.13 -9.39 21.88
N ASN A 153 9.85 -9.02 21.83
CA ASN A 153 8.83 -9.44 22.79
C ASN A 153 7.97 -10.62 22.30
N VAL A 154 8.34 -11.27 21.18
CA VAL A 154 7.58 -12.37 20.60
C VAL A 154 8.28 -13.70 20.90
N THR A 155 7.64 -14.55 21.70
CA THR A 155 8.09 -15.93 21.94
C THR A 155 7.09 -16.92 21.37
N LEU A 156 7.49 -17.63 20.30
CA LEU A 156 6.65 -18.62 19.64
C LEU A 156 6.92 -20.03 20.17
N LYS A 157 5.86 -20.83 20.37
CA LYS A 157 5.98 -22.25 20.76
C LYS A 157 5.24 -23.14 19.75
N ARG A 158 5.81 -24.30 19.42
CA ARG A 158 5.26 -25.18 18.38
C ARG A 158 3.86 -25.68 18.71
N GLU A 159 3.55 -25.81 19.99
CA GLU A 159 2.31 -26.39 20.51
C GLU A 159 1.18 -25.37 20.66
N THR A 160 1.43 -24.07 20.45
CA THR A 160 0.47 -23.00 20.75
C THR A 160 0.19 -22.10 19.55
N HIS A 161 -0.25 -22.69 18.42
CA HIS A 161 -0.52 -21.97 17.17
C HIS A 161 -1.39 -20.71 17.34
N LEU A 162 -2.57 -20.83 17.95
CA LEU A 162 -3.46 -19.68 18.13
C LEU A 162 -2.81 -18.58 18.98
N LEU A 163 -2.11 -18.95 20.07
CA LEU A 163 -1.41 -17.97 20.90
C LEU A 163 -0.26 -17.31 20.13
N ASN A 164 0.46 -18.04 19.29
CA ASN A 164 1.50 -17.47 18.43
C ASN A 164 0.93 -16.38 17.50
N VAL A 165 -0.21 -16.66 16.86
CA VAL A 165 -0.92 -15.69 16.02
C VAL A 165 -1.30 -14.44 16.84
N LEU A 166 -1.89 -14.63 18.02
CA LEU A 166 -2.27 -13.52 18.89
C LEU A 166 -1.07 -12.71 19.40
N TYR A 167 0.06 -13.34 19.70
CA TYR A 167 1.28 -12.63 20.10
C TYR A 167 1.87 -11.82 18.95
N LEU A 168 1.84 -12.35 17.73
CA LEU A 168 2.31 -11.61 16.54
C LEU A 168 1.40 -10.40 16.26
N LEU A 169 0.08 -10.58 16.30
CA LEU A 169 -0.89 -9.47 16.16
C LEU A 169 -0.69 -8.41 17.25
N GLY A 170 -0.51 -8.85 18.50
CA GLY A 170 -0.26 -7.93 19.62
C GLY A 170 1.05 -7.16 19.47
N ALA A 171 2.10 -7.79 18.95
CA ALA A 171 3.38 -7.14 18.68
C ALA A 171 3.27 -6.10 17.54
N ASP A 172 2.52 -6.41 16.47
CA ASP A 172 2.27 -5.48 15.36
C ASP A 172 1.55 -4.21 15.86
N ILE A 173 0.46 -4.39 16.61
CA ILE A 173 -0.29 -3.28 17.23
C ILE A 173 0.60 -2.49 18.20
N TYR A 174 1.40 -3.16 19.02
CA TYR A 174 2.32 -2.50 19.94
C TYR A 174 3.35 -1.64 19.18
N ASN A 175 3.94 -2.17 18.11
CA ASN A 175 4.91 -1.46 17.30
C ASN A 175 4.28 -0.23 16.61
N GLU A 176 3.04 -0.35 16.13
CA GLU A 176 2.28 0.79 15.58
C GLU A 176 2.05 1.88 16.64
N PHE A 177 1.62 1.52 17.85
CA PHE A 177 1.46 2.51 18.93
C PHE A 177 2.80 3.10 19.40
N ALA A 178 3.86 2.28 19.50
CA ALA A 178 5.19 2.74 19.85
C ALA A 178 5.74 3.73 18.80
N SER A 179 5.31 3.62 17.54
CA SER A 179 5.73 4.54 16.47
C SER A 179 5.26 5.99 16.68
N LEU A 180 4.24 6.23 17.52
CA LEU A 180 3.69 7.57 17.78
C LEU A 180 4.69 8.55 18.41
N ASP A 181 5.69 8.02 19.13
CA ASP A 181 6.73 8.83 19.78
C ASP A 181 7.89 9.20 18.82
N TYR A 182 7.89 8.67 17.60
CA TYR A 182 8.94 8.87 16.62
C TYR A 182 8.51 9.83 15.51
N ILE A 183 9.45 10.66 15.06
CA ILE A 183 9.26 11.53 13.90
C ILE A 183 9.55 10.71 12.65
N ASN A 184 8.60 10.68 11.72
CA ASN A 184 8.81 10.04 10.42
C ASN A 184 9.99 10.69 9.67
N ASP A 185 11.03 9.90 9.42
CA ASP A 185 12.11 10.29 8.52
C ASP A 185 11.69 9.99 7.08
N ARG A 186 11.47 11.04 6.27
CA ARG A 186 11.13 10.91 4.84
C ARG A 186 12.21 10.22 4.00
N PHE A 187 13.41 9.98 4.54
CA PHE A 187 14.50 9.26 3.88
C PHE A 187 14.64 7.81 4.34
N GLN A 188 13.78 7.35 5.24
CA GLN A 188 13.71 5.96 5.70
C GLN A 188 12.28 5.45 5.62
N MET A 189 12.06 4.38 4.85
CA MET A 189 10.74 3.80 4.66
C MET A 189 10.70 2.35 5.17
N PHE A 190 9.63 2.01 5.88
CA PHE A 190 9.31 0.64 6.25
C PHE A 190 8.33 0.09 5.22
N PHE A 191 8.77 -0.87 4.42
CA PHE A 191 7.95 -1.54 3.41
C PHE A 191 8.35 -3.01 3.27
N GLU A 192 7.43 -3.83 2.79
CA GLU A 192 7.68 -5.24 2.51
C GLU A 192 8.44 -5.37 1.18
N PRO A 193 9.67 -5.89 1.16
CA PRO A 193 10.50 -5.92 -0.05
C PRO A 193 10.08 -7.00 -1.06
N LEU A 194 9.21 -7.94 -0.67
CA LEU A 194 8.76 -9.05 -1.53
C LEU A 194 7.39 -8.80 -2.15
N ASP A 195 6.77 -7.67 -1.86
CA ASP A 195 5.51 -7.27 -2.50
C ASP A 195 5.67 -7.22 -4.01
N VAL A 196 4.76 -7.87 -4.72
CA VAL A 196 4.66 -7.77 -6.19
C VAL A 196 3.75 -6.60 -6.52
N ASN A 197 4.17 -5.41 -6.12
CA ASN A 197 3.44 -4.16 -6.30
C ASN A 197 4.40 -2.96 -6.36
N ALA A 198 3.88 -1.75 -6.57
CA ALA A 198 4.58 -0.49 -6.36
C ALA A 198 3.62 0.52 -5.70
N PHE A 199 4.18 1.56 -5.08
CA PHE A 199 3.37 2.50 -4.29
C PHE A 199 3.90 3.93 -4.40
N TYR A 200 2.98 4.88 -4.29
CA TYR A 200 3.26 6.28 -3.99
C TYR A 200 2.72 6.65 -2.61
N ASP A 201 3.57 7.23 -1.77
CA ASP A 201 3.17 7.80 -0.49
C ASP A 201 3.16 9.34 -0.57
N PRO A 202 1.98 9.99 -0.47
CA PRO A 202 1.86 11.44 -0.53
C PRO A 202 2.49 12.13 0.70
N SER A 203 2.55 11.47 1.86
CA SER A 203 3.03 12.08 3.12
C SER A 203 4.55 12.24 3.16
N SER A 204 5.28 11.35 2.51
CA SER A 204 6.74 11.42 2.35
C SER A 204 7.17 11.89 0.96
N ASN A 205 6.22 12.10 0.05
CA ASN A 205 6.42 12.32 -1.39
C ASN A 205 7.40 11.29 -1.96
N SER A 206 7.07 10.00 -1.86
CA SER A 206 7.99 8.90 -2.15
C SER A 206 7.37 7.87 -3.09
N ILE A 207 8.20 7.32 -3.99
CA ILE A 207 7.87 6.13 -4.78
C ILE A 207 8.60 4.94 -4.16
N ILE A 208 7.85 3.86 -3.89
CA ILE A 208 8.35 2.60 -3.33
C ILE A 208 8.19 1.51 -4.38
N VAL A 209 9.29 0.85 -4.71
CA VAL A 209 9.38 -0.26 -5.66
C VAL A 209 10.06 -1.44 -4.97
N PRO A 210 9.30 -2.29 -4.27
CA PRO A 210 9.81 -3.53 -3.68
C PRO A 210 10.57 -4.39 -4.68
N TYR A 211 11.57 -5.15 -4.23
CA TYR A 211 12.29 -6.09 -5.09
C TYR A 211 11.37 -7.18 -5.68
N GLY A 212 10.29 -7.52 -4.98
CA GLY A 212 9.28 -8.49 -5.41
C GLY A 212 8.64 -8.18 -6.77
N ILE A 213 8.54 -6.91 -7.20
CA ILE A 213 8.07 -6.57 -8.55
C ILE A 213 9.18 -6.54 -9.60
N ILE A 214 10.46 -6.53 -9.21
CA ILE A 214 11.62 -6.46 -10.11
C ILE A 214 11.98 -7.86 -10.66
N GLN A 215 11.00 -8.50 -11.26
CA GLN A 215 11.11 -9.82 -11.86
C GLN A 215 10.14 -9.96 -13.04
N GLN A 216 10.24 -11.05 -13.78
CA GLN A 216 9.28 -11.33 -14.85
C GLN A 216 7.86 -11.53 -14.27
N PRO A 217 6.80 -11.05 -14.95
CA PRO A 217 6.77 -10.43 -16.28
C PRO A 217 6.98 -8.91 -16.27
N TYR A 218 7.34 -8.29 -15.15
CA TYR A 218 7.43 -6.84 -15.03
C TYR A 218 8.81 -6.29 -15.43
N TYR A 219 9.87 -7.04 -15.16
CA TYR A 219 11.25 -6.68 -15.48
C TYR A 219 12.08 -7.86 -15.99
N ASN A 220 13.27 -7.58 -16.51
CA ASN A 220 14.23 -8.55 -17.02
C ASN A 220 13.67 -9.44 -18.15
N MET A 221 12.97 -8.83 -19.11
CA MET A 221 12.41 -9.50 -20.29
C MET A 221 13.35 -9.53 -21.52
N GLY A 222 14.61 -9.17 -21.35
CA GLY A 222 15.65 -9.20 -22.40
C GLY A 222 15.65 -8.03 -23.40
N LEU A 223 14.51 -7.38 -23.63
CA LEU A 223 14.41 -6.16 -24.44
C LEU A 223 14.00 -4.96 -23.59
N GLN A 224 14.74 -3.84 -23.72
CA GLN A 224 14.43 -2.61 -22.98
C GLN A 224 13.00 -2.10 -23.26
N ALA A 225 12.52 -2.20 -24.50
CA ALA A 225 11.15 -1.80 -24.84
C ALA A 225 10.08 -2.56 -24.02
N LEU A 226 10.32 -3.84 -23.70
CA LEU A 226 9.42 -4.62 -22.85
C LEU A 226 9.49 -4.15 -21.40
N ASN A 227 10.71 -3.90 -20.87
CA ASN A 227 10.87 -3.39 -19.51
C ASN A 227 10.20 -2.01 -19.35
N TYR A 228 10.37 -1.10 -20.31
CA TYR A 228 9.70 0.21 -20.29
C TYR A 228 8.17 0.09 -20.44
N GLY A 229 7.67 -0.86 -21.24
CA GLY A 229 6.24 -1.11 -21.39
C GLY A 229 5.60 -1.73 -20.15
N ALA A 230 6.35 -2.52 -19.38
CA ALA A 230 5.90 -3.14 -18.14
C ALA A 230 6.26 -2.29 -16.91
N ILE A 231 7.39 -2.55 -16.25
CA ILE A 231 7.76 -1.79 -15.03
C ILE A 231 7.87 -0.29 -15.31
N GLY A 232 8.33 0.15 -16.49
CA GLY A 232 8.40 1.59 -16.81
C GLY A 232 7.03 2.28 -16.77
N THR A 233 5.97 1.60 -17.21
CA THR A 233 4.58 2.09 -17.08
C THR A 233 4.17 2.20 -15.62
N ILE A 234 4.53 1.21 -14.78
CA ILE A 234 4.24 1.22 -13.34
C ILE A 234 4.98 2.37 -12.65
N LEU A 235 6.25 2.60 -12.98
CA LEU A 235 7.01 3.73 -12.45
C LEU A 235 6.39 5.08 -12.84
N GLY A 236 5.86 5.18 -14.07
CA GLY A 236 5.08 6.33 -14.50
C GLY A 236 3.77 6.49 -13.72
N HIS A 237 3.07 5.38 -13.46
CA HIS A 237 1.84 5.35 -12.67
C HIS A 237 2.05 5.88 -11.25
N GLU A 238 3.04 5.36 -10.52
CA GLU A 238 3.36 5.84 -9.16
C GLU A 238 3.76 7.32 -9.15
N MET A 239 4.47 7.77 -10.18
CA MET A 239 4.83 9.19 -10.30
C MET A 239 3.60 10.07 -10.56
N THR A 240 2.62 9.59 -11.34
CA THR A 240 1.36 10.30 -11.58
C THR A 240 0.46 10.36 -10.35
N HIS A 241 0.54 9.39 -9.42
CA HIS A 241 -0.16 9.47 -8.13
C HIS A 241 0.23 10.72 -7.34
N GLY A 242 1.45 11.22 -7.49
CA GLY A 242 1.86 12.50 -6.90
C GLY A 242 1.08 13.72 -7.42
N LEU A 243 0.36 13.59 -8.53
CA LEU A 243 -0.37 14.68 -9.19
C LEU A 243 -1.84 14.33 -9.46
N ASP A 244 -2.32 13.19 -8.97
CA ASP A 244 -3.72 12.80 -9.08
C ASP A 244 -4.62 13.65 -8.17
N ASN A 245 -5.91 13.31 -8.10
CA ASN A 245 -6.91 14.06 -7.35
C ASN A 245 -6.56 14.17 -5.86
N THR A 246 -5.85 13.19 -5.30
CA THR A 246 -5.40 13.15 -3.91
C THR A 246 -3.99 13.69 -3.76
N GLY A 247 -3.04 13.20 -4.57
CA GLY A 247 -1.63 13.57 -4.48
C GLY A 247 -1.38 15.04 -4.75
N ARG A 248 -2.16 15.70 -5.63
CA ARG A 248 -2.05 17.15 -5.85
C ARG A 248 -2.36 17.98 -4.61
N MET A 249 -3.03 17.42 -3.60
CA MET A 249 -3.32 18.13 -2.34
C MET A 249 -2.11 18.16 -1.39
N TYR A 250 -1.02 17.48 -1.74
CA TYR A 250 0.22 17.41 -0.97
C TYR A 250 1.34 18.12 -1.73
N ASP A 251 2.09 18.96 -1.05
CA ASP A 251 3.23 19.66 -1.66
C ASP A 251 4.48 18.76 -1.80
N LYS A 252 5.59 19.36 -2.22
CA LYS A 252 6.91 18.69 -2.36
C LYS A 252 7.51 18.14 -1.05
N PHE A 253 6.97 18.54 0.09
CA PHE A 253 7.36 18.07 1.42
C PHE A 253 6.36 17.06 2.00
N GLY A 254 5.32 16.70 1.24
CA GLY A 254 4.25 15.82 1.69
C GLY A 254 3.29 16.48 2.69
N SER A 255 3.24 17.81 2.72
CA SER A 255 2.31 18.56 3.56
C SER A 255 1.00 18.81 2.80
N TYR A 256 -0.13 18.55 3.44
CA TYR A 256 -1.45 18.84 2.89
C TYR A 256 -1.66 20.36 2.78
N ARG A 257 -1.64 20.91 1.56
CA ARG A 257 -1.86 22.33 1.29
C ARG A 257 -2.31 22.55 -0.15
N ILE A 258 -2.98 23.68 -0.40
CA ILE A 258 -3.29 24.12 -1.77
C ILE A 258 -2.05 24.84 -2.31
N TRP A 259 -1.43 24.29 -3.35
CA TRP A 259 -0.22 24.86 -3.98
C TRP A 259 -0.34 24.99 -5.51
N TRP A 260 -1.48 24.61 -6.08
CA TRP A 260 -1.84 24.93 -7.46
C TRP A 260 -2.64 26.22 -7.48
N SER A 261 -2.52 26.99 -8.56
CA SER A 261 -3.44 28.11 -8.76
C SER A 261 -4.88 27.62 -8.92
N ASN A 262 -5.85 28.53 -8.69
CA ASN A 262 -7.25 28.23 -8.96
C ASN A 262 -7.49 27.89 -10.44
N PHE A 263 -6.84 28.62 -11.35
CA PHE A 263 -6.93 28.37 -12.79
C PHE A 263 -6.51 26.95 -13.16
N SER A 264 -5.30 26.54 -12.74
CA SER A 264 -4.80 25.18 -13.01
C SER A 264 -5.65 24.10 -12.34
N SER A 265 -6.20 24.37 -11.15
CA SER A 265 -7.09 23.45 -10.43
C SER A 265 -8.43 23.25 -11.13
N GLU A 266 -9.02 24.32 -11.68
CA GLU A 266 -10.26 24.24 -12.47
C GLU A 266 -10.02 23.49 -13.78
N GLU A 267 -8.93 23.79 -14.49
CA GLU A 267 -8.57 23.12 -15.74
C GLU A 267 -8.24 21.63 -15.54
N TYR A 268 -7.64 21.27 -14.40
CA TYR A 268 -7.46 19.88 -13.98
C TYR A 268 -8.80 19.18 -13.79
N SER A 269 -9.72 19.81 -13.04
CA SER A 269 -11.02 19.21 -12.72
C SER A 269 -11.83 18.93 -13.99
N LYS A 270 -11.86 19.87 -14.93
CA LYS A 270 -12.50 19.68 -16.25
C LYS A 270 -11.94 18.48 -17.03
N ARG A 271 -10.63 18.23 -16.93
CA ARG A 271 -9.98 17.09 -17.59
C ARG A 271 -10.25 15.78 -16.86
N ALA A 272 -10.26 15.81 -15.52
CA ALA A 272 -10.64 14.67 -14.70
C ALA A 272 -12.08 14.23 -14.97
N ASP A 273 -13.01 15.17 -15.20
CA ASP A 273 -14.39 14.87 -15.58
C ASP A 273 -14.48 14.05 -16.88
N CYS A 274 -13.60 14.30 -17.86
CA CYS A 274 -13.54 13.49 -19.08
C CYS A 274 -13.19 12.02 -18.78
N PHE A 275 -12.30 11.76 -17.83
CA PHE A 275 -12.00 10.40 -17.38
C PHE A 275 -13.16 9.79 -16.60
N LEU A 276 -13.82 10.56 -15.73
CA LEU A 276 -15.03 10.09 -15.04
C LEU A 276 -16.10 9.65 -16.04
N ASP A 277 -16.39 10.48 -17.04
CA ASP A 277 -17.35 10.15 -18.09
C ASP A 277 -16.93 8.91 -18.89
N ALA A 278 -15.65 8.80 -19.28
CA ALA A 278 -15.15 7.65 -20.00
C ALA A 278 -15.30 6.35 -19.19
N TYR A 279 -14.93 6.37 -17.92
CA TYR A 279 -14.95 5.19 -17.07
C TYR A 279 -16.37 4.79 -16.63
N ASN A 280 -17.27 5.77 -16.44
CA ASN A 280 -18.69 5.52 -16.17
C ASN A 280 -19.41 4.80 -17.33
N ASN A 281 -18.87 4.88 -18.55
CA ASN A 281 -19.42 4.22 -19.72
C ASN A 281 -18.90 2.77 -19.92
N PHE A 282 -17.94 2.31 -19.11
CA PHE A 282 -17.52 0.91 -19.18
C PHE A 282 -18.58 -0.02 -18.58
N TYR A 283 -18.94 -1.05 -19.33
CA TYR A 283 -19.88 -2.07 -18.91
C TYR A 283 -19.13 -3.37 -18.60
N LEU A 284 -19.30 -3.89 -17.38
CA LEU A 284 -18.82 -5.21 -17.00
C LEU A 284 -20.03 -6.12 -16.76
N GLU A 285 -20.21 -7.11 -17.64
CA GLU A 285 -21.34 -8.04 -17.60
C GLU A 285 -21.43 -8.80 -16.27
N SER A 286 -20.28 -9.06 -15.63
CA SER A 286 -20.19 -9.75 -14.34
C SER A 286 -20.61 -8.92 -13.12
N ILE A 287 -20.80 -7.60 -13.27
CA ILE A 287 -21.17 -6.68 -12.17
C ILE A 287 -22.59 -6.15 -12.35
N ASN A 288 -23.02 -5.92 -13.60
CA ASN A 288 -24.30 -5.27 -13.93
C ASN A 288 -25.47 -6.25 -14.20
N SER A 289 -25.28 -7.55 -13.96
CA SER A 289 -26.30 -8.60 -14.20
C SER A 289 -27.15 -8.92 -12.96
N THR A 290 -27.13 -8.07 -11.94
CA THR A 290 -28.06 -8.07 -10.78
C THR A 290 -28.97 -6.87 -10.82
#